data_AF-A0A1W6CHH5-F1
#
_entry.id   AF-A0A1W6CHH5-F1
#
_cell.length_a   1.000
_cell.length_b   1.000
_cell.length_c   1.000
_cell.angle_alpha   90.00
_cell.angle_beta   90.00
_cell.angle_gamma   90.00
#
_symmetry.space_group_name_H-M   'P 1'
#
loop_
_entity.id
_entity.type
_entity.pdbx_description
1 polymer ?
#
loop_
_entity_poly.entity_id
_entity_poly.type
_entity_poly.pdbx_seq_one_letter_code
_entity_poly.pdbx_strand_id
1 'polypeptide(L)'
;MGGRLLVLFLLLFTLPAFAADLPHWPKAKGEACIASNEVMRRDHPDMLKHQRDDTMRLGIRGAKASLKACVECHAATDSAGKMVPVSDPGQFCQSCHAYVAVRPDCFECHATTPKSPVREASR
;
A
#
# COMPACT_ATOMS: atom_id res chain seq x y z
N MET A 1 -8.80 -71.40 5.51
CA MET A 1 -9.15 -70.89 6.85
C MET A 1 -8.49 -69.54 7.05
N GLY A 2 -9.29 -68.53 7.42
CA GLY A 2 -8.83 -67.20 7.89
C GLY A 2 -8.31 -66.29 6.78
N GLY A 3 -9.04 -65.27 6.29
CA GLY A 3 -9.94 -64.38 7.00
C GLY A 3 -9.14 -63.18 7.49
N ARG A 4 -9.48 -61.99 6.98
CA ARG A 4 -9.23 -60.62 7.49
C ARG A 4 -9.06 -59.70 6.28
N LEU A 5 -9.52 -58.47 6.25
CA LEU A 5 -10.50 -57.72 7.02
C LEU A 5 -10.57 -56.43 6.20
N LEU A 6 -11.79 -56.03 5.88
CA LEU A 6 -12.20 -54.67 5.54
C LEU A 6 -11.21 -53.58 6.03
N VAL A 7 -10.55 -52.86 5.13
CA VAL A 7 -9.97 -51.54 5.47
C VAL A 7 -10.24 -50.58 4.31
N LEU A 8 -11.45 -50.03 4.37
CA LEU A 8 -11.88 -48.81 3.71
C LEU A 8 -11.10 -47.65 4.36
N PHE A 9 -9.88 -47.36 3.92
CA PHE A 9 -9.16 -46.16 4.38
C PHE A 9 -9.54 -45.00 3.47
N LEU A 10 -10.49 -44.20 3.94
CA LEU A 10 -10.74 -42.83 3.52
C LEU A 10 -9.39 -42.10 3.42
N LEU A 11 -8.91 -41.85 2.20
CA LEU A 11 -7.90 -40.85 1.93
C LEU A 11 -8.54 -39.47 2.17
N LEU A 12 -8.56 -39.02 3.44
CA LEU A 12 -8.67 -37.61 3.75
C LEU A 12 -7.48 -36.91 3.10
N PHE A 13 -7.70 -36.35 1.91
CA PHE A 13 -6.83 -35.35 1.33
C PHE A 13 -6.82 -34.14 2.28
N THR A 14 -5.87 -34.12 3.20
CA THR A 14 -5.47 -32.92 3.91
C THR A 14 -4.73 -32.05 2.91
N LEU A 15 -5.48 -31.22 2.17
CA LEU A 15 -4.88 -30.17 1.36
C LEU A 15 -4.12 -29.23 2.32
N PRO A 16 -2.79 -29.12 2.23
CA PRO A 16 -2.09 -28.10 2.99
C PRO A 16 -2.61 -26.76 2.48
N ALA A 17 -3.23 -25.99 3.36
CA ALA A 17 -3.55 -24.60 3.08
C ALA A 17 -2.21 -23.86 2.96
N PHE A 18 -1.73 -23.68 1.73
CA PHE A 18 -0.63 -22.77 1.45
C PHE A 18 -1.13 -21.36 1.72
N ALA A 19 -0.97 -20.89 2.95
CA ALA A 19 -1.11 -19.47 3.26
C ALA A 19 0.03 -18.75 2.51
N ALA A 20 -0.33 -17.89 1.56
CA ALA A 20 0.65 -17.04 0.91
C ALA A 20 1.21 -16.07 1.95
N ASP A 21 2.54 -16.04 2.12
CA ASP A 21 3.22 -15.05 2.94
C ASP A 21 3.04 -13.66 2.29
N LEU A 22 2.05 -12.92 2.79
CA LEU A 22 1.82 -11.55 2.36
C LEU A 22 2.92 -10.63 2.94
N PRO A 23 3.35 -9.60 2.21
CA PRO A 23 4.29 -8.62 2.74
C PRO A 23 3.70 -7.96 3.98
N HIS A 24 4.55 -7.73 4.99
CA HIS A 24 4.17 -6.84 6.08
C HIS A 24 4.11 -5.40 5.57
N TRP A 25 2.93 -4.80 5.65
CA TRP A 25 2.71 -3.40 5.31
C TRP A 25 2.52 -2.57 6.59
N PRO A 26 3.32 -1.50 6.80
CA PRO A 26 3.07 -0.55 7.87
C PRO A 26 1.66 0.02 7.78
N LYS A 27 1.00 0.18 8.92
CA LYS A 27 -0.31 0.81 8.98
C LYS A 27 -0.19 2.30 8.67
N ALA A 28 -1.12 2.81 7.88
CA ALA A 28 -1.28 4.24 7.68
C ALA A 28 -1.75 4.94 8.97
N LYS A 29 -1.42 6.22 9.07
CA LYS A 29 -1.97 7.16 10.04
C LYS A 29 -3.36 7.61 9.55
N GLY A 30 -4.33 7.74 10.45
CA GLY A 30 -5.67 8.26 10.15
C GLY A 30 -6.81 7.33 10.57
N GLU A 31 -8.03 7.84 10.46
CA GLU A 31 -9.26 7.17 10.94
C GLU A 31 -9.96 6.36 9.84
N ALA A 32 -9.84 6.80 8.58
CA ALA A 32 -10.50 6.16 7.45
C ALA A 32 -9.62 6.15 6.20
N CYS A 33 -9.64 5.03 5.48
CA CYS A 33 -9.01 4.91 4.17
C CYS A 33 -9.87 5.61 3.09
N ILE A 34 -9.23 6.12 2.04
CA ILE A 34 -9.95 6.80 0.96
C ILE A 34 -10.85 5.85 0.14
N ALA A 35 -10.58 4.54 0.16
CA ALA A 35 -11.44 3.49 -0.39
C ALA A 35 -11.11 2.12 0.24
N SER A 36 -11.82 1.08 -0.18
CA SER A 36 -11.55 -0.31 0.21
C SER A 36 -10.23 -0.83 -0.39
N ASN A 37 -9.68 -1.89 0.20
CA ASN A 37 -8.46 -2.54 -0.32
C ASN A 37 -8.63 -3.07 -1.75
N GLU A 38 -9.83 -3.52 -2.12
CA GLU A 38 -10.11 -3.98 -3.49
C GLU A 38 -9.99 -2.83 -4.50
N VAL A 39 -10.61 -1.69 -4.19
CA VAL A 39 -10.55 -0.48 -5.01
C VAL A 39 -9.11 0.04 -5.07
N MET A 40 -8.37 0.05 -3.96
CA MET A 40 -6.97 0.47 -3.94
C MET A 40 -6.04 -0.46 -4.74
N ARG A 41 -6.35 -1.76 -4.88
CA ARG A 41 -5.52 -2.65 -5.72
C ARG A 41 -5.80 -2.47 -7.20
N ARG A 42 -7.07 -2.23 -7.56
CA ARG A 42 -7.50 -2.15 -8.96
C ARG A 42 -7.28 -0.77 -9.56
N ASP A 43 -7.69 0.27 -8.83
CA ASP A 43 -7.93 1.61 -9.41
C ASP A 43 -6.90 2.66 -8.97
N HIS A 44 -6.07 2.36 -7.94
CA HIS A 44 -5.03 3.25 -7.42
C HIS A 44 -4.15 3.94 -8.48
N PRO A 45 -3.55 3.22 -9.46
CA PRO A 45 -2.64 3.87 -10.39
C PRO A 45 -3.37 4.89 -11.27
N ASP A 46 -4.59 4.58 -11.67
CA ASP A 46 -5.37 5.45 -12.55
C ASP A 46 -5.96 6.63 -11.79
N MET A 47 -6.38 6.44 -10.53
CA MET A 47 -6.72 7.55 -9.64
C MET A 47 -5.59 8.56 -9.51
N LEU A 48 -4.35 8.10 -9.30
CA LEU A 48 -3.19 8.99 -9.18
C LEU A 48 -2.84 9.68 -10.50
N LYS A 49 -2.89 8.97 -11.63
CA LYS A 49 -2.64 9.56 -12.95
C LYS A 49 -3.70 10.61 -13.31
N HIS A 50 -4.97 10.31 -13.06
CA HIS A 50 -6.05 11.25 -13.30
C HIS A 50 -5.87 12.49 -12.43
N GLN A 51 -5.60 12.32 -11.13
CA GLN A 51 -5.38 13.46 -10.24
C GLN A 51 -4.15 14.28 -10.63
N ARG A 52 -3.08 13.64 -11.12
CA ARG A 52 -1.91 14.33 -11.65
C ARG A 52 -2.31 15.21 -12.83
N ASP A 53 -3.04 14.67 -13.79
CA ASP A 53 -3.43 15.39 -15.00
C ASP A 53 -4.39 16.54 -14.66
N ASP A 54 -5.37 16.32 -13.77
CA ASP A 54 -6.25 17.37 -13.26
C ASP A 54 -5.48 18.50 -12.58
N THR A 55 -4.51 18.15 -11.73
CA THR A 55 -3.72 19.14 -10.98
C THR A 55 -2.76 19.91 -11.88
N MET A 56 -2.03 19.20 -12.75
CA MET A 56 -0.91 19.78 -13.49
C MET A 56 -1.31 20.38 -14.83
N ARG A 57 -2.31 19.80 -15.51
CA ARG A 57 -2.74 20.25 -16.84
C ARG A 57 -3.97 21.14 -16.77
N LEU A 58 -4.88 20.87 -15.84
CA LEU A 58 -6.15 21.59 -15.73
C LEU A 58 -6.20 22.57 -14.55
N GLY A 59 -5.25 22.50 -13.63
CA GLY A 59 -5.20 23.36 -12.44
C GLY A 59 -6.24 23.03 -11.36
N ILE A 60 -6.92 21.89 -11.46
CA ILE A 60 -7.97 21.45 -10.52
C ILE A 60 -7.31 20.84 -9.28
N ARG A 61 -7.68 21.33 -8.08
CA ARG A 61 -7.09 20.90 -6.80
C ARG A 61 -8.17 20.46 -5.81
N GLY A 62 -7.75 19.73 -4.78
CA GLY A 62 -8.63 19.35 -3.66
C GLY A 62 -9.35 18.02 -3.81
N ALA A 63 -8.99 17.19 -4.80
CA ALA A 63 -9.58 15.87 -4.91
C ALA A 63 -9.13 14.92 -3.79
N LYS A 64 -9.93 13.88 -3.58
CA LYS A 64 -9.70 12.85 -2.56
C LYS A 64 -8.40 12.07 -2.76
N ALA A 65 -8.01 11.80 -4.00
CA ALA A 65 -6.83 11.01 -4.37
C ALA A 65 -5.54 11.85 -4.43
N SER A 66 -5.29 12.66 -3.40
CA SER A 66 -4.12 13.54 -3.34
C SER A 66 -2.85 12.76 -2.99
N LEU A 67 -1.87 12.73 -3.91
CA LEU A 67 -0.56 12.09 -3.67
C LEU A 67 0.11 12.65 -2.40
N LYS A 68 -0.02 13.95 -2.14
CA LYS A 68 0.50 14.59 -0.92
C LYS A 68 -0.16 13.99 0.34
N ALA A 69 -1.49 13.90 0.35
CA ALA A 69 -2.22 13.37 1.51
C ALA A 69 -1.93 11.87 1.73
N CYS A 70 -1.72 11.11 0.64
CA CYS A 70 -1.27 9.72 0.72
C CYS A 70 0.09 9.62 1.43
N VAL A 71 1.08 10.43 1.04
CA VAL A 71 2.41 10.45 1.71
C VAL A 71 2.28 10.86 3.18
N GLU A 72 1.42 11.82 3.51
CA GLU A 72 1.16 12.25 4.90
C GLU A 72 0.63 11.11 5.78
N CYS A 73 -0.28 10.28 5.26
CA CYS A 73 -0.83 9.17 6.02
C CYS A 73 0.10 7.94 6.04
N HIS A 74 0.81 7.67 4.94
CA HIS A 74 1.59 6.43 4.80
C HIS A 74 3.06 6.54 5.21
N ALA A 75 3.61 7.74 5.38
CA ALA A 75 4.97 7.91 5.88
C ALA A 75 5.07 7.46 7.35
N ALA A 76 5.89 6.44 7.60
CA ALA A 76 6.21 6.03 8.96
C ALA A 76 7.24 6.97 9.59
N THR A 77 7.48 6.75 10.88
CA THR A 77 8.46 7.48 11.66
C THR A 77 9.39 6.46 12.30
N ASP A 78 10.70 6.72 12.28
CA ASP A 78 11.69 5.85 12.92
C ASP A 78 11.68 6.03 14.46
N SER A 79 12.52 5.25 15.15
CA SER A 79 12.64 5.31 16.62
C SER A 79 13.12 6.66 17.15
N ALA A 80 13.75 7.49 16.30
CA ALA A 80 14.22 8.82 16.66
C ALA A 80 13.18 9.92 16.36
N GLY A 81 11.99 9.55 15.87
CA GLY A 81 10.95 10.52 15.53
C GLY A 81 11.10 11.14 14.15
N LYS A 82 12.02 10.66 13.30
CA LYS A 82 12.24 11.18 11.95
C LYS A 82 11.34 10.48 10.94
N MET A 83 10.79 11.25 9.99
CA MET A 83 9.99 10.69 8.89
C MET A 83 10.84 9.80 7.98
N VAL A 84 10.33 8.61 7.68
CA VAL A 84 10.95 7.67 6.73
C VAL A 84 10.30 7.87 5.35
N PRO A 85 11.08 8.03 4.27
CA PRO A 85 10.57 8.11 2.90
C PRO A 85 9.67 6.93 2.55
N VAL A 86 8.46 7.17 2.02
CA VAL A 86 7.53 6.08 1.66
C VAL A 86 8.06 5.12 0.59
N SER A 87 9.09 5.54 -0.16
CA SER A 87 9.82 4.77 -1.17
C SER A 87 10.91 3.86 -0.59
N ASP A 88 11.22 3.96 0.71
CA ASP A 88 12.28 3.16 1.31
C ASP A 88 11.82 1.72 1.58
N PRO A 89 12.76 0.74 1.62
CA PRO A 89 12.43 -0.64 1.95
C PRO A 89 11.65 -0.77 3.26
N GLY A 90 10.62 -1.61 3.26
CA GLY A 90 9.75 -1.84 4.41
C GLY A 90 8.67 -0.77 4.62
N GLN A 91 8.66 0.31 3.83
CA GLN A 91 7.58 1.31 3.87
C GLN A 91 6.41 0.89 2.98
N PHE A 92 5.20 1.39 3.29
CA PHE A 92 3.96 0.93 2.65
C PHE A 92 4.00 0.96 1.12
N CYS A 93 4.36 2.11 0.54
CA CYS A 93 4.36 2.28 -0.92
C CYS A 93 5.37 1.32 -1.55
N GLN A 94 6.61 1.30 -1.06
CA GLN A 94 7.66 0.43 -1.59
C GLN A 94 7.32 -1.07 -1.46
N SER A 95 6.82 -1.50 -0.30
CA SER A 95 6.46 -2.91 -0.06
C SER A 95 5.32 -3.38 -0.97
N CYS A 96 4.33 -2.53 -1.24
CA CYS A 96 3.25 -2.86 -2.18
C CYS A 96 3.77 -2.90 -3.63
N HIS A 97 4.55 -1.91 -4.04
CA HIS A 97 5.11 -1.84 -5.39
C HIS A 97 6.10 -2.99 -5.69
N ALA A 98 6.91 -3.38 -4.70
CA ALA A 98 7.74 -4.58 -4.79
C ALA A 98 6.90 -5.85 -4.95
N TYR A 99 5.82 -5.99 -4.17
CA TYR A 99 4.92 -7.15 -4.25
C TYR A 99 4.22 -7.29 -5.61
N VAL A 100 3.80 -6.18 -6.22
CA VAL A 100 3.18 -6.19 -7.55
C VAL A 100 4.18 -6.05 -8.70
N ALA A 101 5.49 -6.11 -8.41
CA ALA A 101 6.58 -5.97 -9.37
C ALA A 101 6.52 -4.69 -10.22
N VAL A 102 6.11 -3.57 -9.62
CA VAL A 102 6.06 -2.24 -10.25
C VAL A 102 7.14 -1.35 -9.67
N ARG A 103 7.85 -0.59 -10.52
CA ARG A 103 8.76 0.47 -10.10
C ARG A 103 8.19 1.84 -10.49
N PRO A 104 7.61 2.61 -9.55
CA PRO A 104 7.12 3.95 -9.86
C PRO A 104 8.30 4.91 -10.12
N ASP A 105 8.16 5.74 -11.15
CA ASP A 105 9.08 6.84 -11.48
C ASP A 105 8.69 8.17 -10.80
N CYS A 106 7.49 8.23 -10.21
CA CYS A 106 6.94 9.45 -9.64
C CYS A 106 7.85 10.06 -8.56
N PHE A 107 8.52 9.21 -7.77
CA PHE A 107 9.37 9.63 -6.66
C PHE A 107 10.79 10.05 -7.07
N GLU A 108 11.12 9.98 -8.37
CA GLU A 108 12.36 10.58 -8.87
C GLU A 108 12.32 12.12 -8.71
N CYS A 109 11.12 12.71 -8.73
CA CYS A 109 10.90 14.15 -8.56
C CYS A 109 9.97 14.49 -7.38
N HIS A 110 9.01 13.63 -7.01
CA HIS A 110 8.06 13.93 -5.94
C HIS A 110 8.65 13.67 -4.55
N ALA A 111 8.30 14.54 -3.60
CA ALA A 111 8.66 14.36 -2.20
C ALA A 111 8.10 13.05 -1.64
N THR A 112 8.96 12.27 -1.00
CA THR A 112 8.66 10.95 -0.42
C THR A 112 8.41 10.99 1.09
N THR A 113 8.66 12.14 1.71
CA THR A 113 8.26 12.44 3.09
C THR A 113 7.31 13.63 3.09
N PRO A 114 6.46 13.77 4.11
CA PRO A 114 5.69 15.00 4.31
C PRO A 114 6.66 16.18 4.36
N LYS A 115 6.32 17.28 3.68
CA LYS A 115 7.04 18.54 3.92
C LYS A 115 6.74 18.95 5.35
N SER A 116 7.77 19.35 6.11
CA SER A 116 7.55 19.99 7.42
C SER A 116 6.47 21.06 7.25
N PRO A 117 5.53 21.19 8.20
CA PRO A 117 4.56 22.28 8.13
C PRO A 117 5.37 23.57 8.10
N VAL A 118 5.46 24.18 6.92
CA VAL A 118 5.83 25.58 6.82
C VAL A 118 4.72 26.25 7.60
N ARG A 119 5.05 26.81 8.78
CA ARG A 119 4.14 27.73 9.46
C ARG A 119 3.80 28.75 8.38
N GLU A 120 2.56 28.75 7.93
CA GLU A 120 2.05 29.70 6.95
C GLU A 120 2.53 31.07 7.40
N ALA A 121 3.50 31.64 6.68
CA ALA A 121 3.95 32.99 6.98
C ALA A 121 2.75 33.86 6.66
N SER A 122 2.10 34.34 7.72
CA SER A 122 0.98 35.26 7.73
C SER A 122 1.04 36.19 6.52
N ARG A 123 0.12 35.98 5.58
CA ARG A 123 -0.22 36.96 4.56
C ARG A 123 -1.60 37.51 4.89
#